data_AF-A0A9W4UI96-F1
#
_entry.id   AF-A0A9W4UI96-F1
#
_cell.length_a   1.000
_cell.length_b   1.000
_cell.length_c   1.000
_cell.angle_alpha   90.00
_cell.angle_beta   90.00
_cell.angle_gamma   90.00
#
_symmetry.space_group_name_H-M   'P 1'
#
loop_
_entity.id
_entity.type
_entity.pdbx_description
1 polymer ?
#
loop_
_entity_poly.entity_id
_entity_poly.type
_entity_poly.pdbx_seq_one_letter_code
_entity_poly.pdbx_strand_id
1 'polypeptide(L)'
;MPCAAPCDWIPCDERCDKILPCGHQCPGLCGEICPIQFCHTCGQKDEVRVDLLEMKSYAEIDVDETPVVLLNCGHLFTAETLDGLVGLTDVYETDKHGVITGLKDLSHELAVKIPQCPDCQSLIMQYATQRYNRVVNRAVMDEVLKRFIVYGQTELRNLDEKISALEKKLESTVNSFTKDVLSDEDEEDEDEHQPRRCILVESIKPWYEQVEKLIKEIRQLEKDFAQQRQPNKMLHDAIV
;
A
#
# COMPACT_ATOMS: atom_id res chain seq x y z
N MET A 1 14.51 12.27 4.76
CA MET A 1 13.56 11.43 4.01
C MET A 1 12.90 10.47 4.99
N PRO A 2 11.57 10.35 5.06
CA PRO A 2 10.93 9.29 5.84
C PRO A 2 11.34 7.93 5.23
N CYS A 3 11.60 6.94 6.09
CA CYS A 3 12.13 5.62 5.70
C CYS A 3 11.25 4.85 4.69
N ALA A 4 9.99 5.26 4.50
CA ALA A 4 9.00 4.60 3.65
C ALA A 4 8.98 5.06 2.18
N ALA A 5 9.60 6.20 1.87
CA ALA A 5 9.50 6.77 0.54
C ALA A 5 10.33 5.94 -0.46
N PRO A 6 9.87 5.76 -1.70
CA PRO A 6 10.72 5.22 -2.77
C PRO A 6 12.00 6.05 -2.85
N CYS A 7 13.16 5.39 -2.81
CA CYS A 7 14.43 6.08 -2.84
C CYS A 7 14.72 6.64 -4.23
N ASP A 8 15.36 7.82 -4.29
CA ASP A 8 15.82 8.43 -5.55
C ASP A 8 17.24 8.00 -5.93
N TRP A 9 17.78 7.00 -5.24
CA TRP A 9 19.16 6.55 -5.43
C TRP A 9 19.24 5.54 -6.57
N ILE A 10 20.21 5.76 -7.47
CA ILE A 10 20.52 4.83 -8.56
C ILE A 10 21.40 3.71 -7.98
N PRO A 11 20.99 2.44 -8.08
CA PRO A 11 21.76 1.32 -7.55
C PRO A 11 23.07 1.13 -8.32
N CYS A 12 24.09 0.64 -7.63
CA CYS A 12 25.37 0.28 -8.21
C CYS A 12 25.34 -1.17 -8.71
N ASP A 13 25.92 -1.42 -9.89
CA ASP A 13 26.03 -2.76 -10.50
C ASP A 13 27.37 -3.44 -10.21
N GLU A 14 28.30 -2.75 -9.52
CA GLU A 14 29.64 -3.26 -9.27
C GLU A 14 29.66 -4.28 -8.12
N ARG A 15 30.59 -5.24 -8.22
CA ARG A 15 30.94 -6.14 -7.13
C ARG A 15 31.44 -5.34 -5.92
N CYS A 16 31.09 -5.78 -4.72
CA CYS A 16 31.48 -5.11 -3.50
C CYS A 16 33.00 -5.21 -3.26
N ASP A 17 33.65 -4.06 -3.06
CA ASP A 17 35.09 -3.97 -2.75
C ASP A 17 35.48 -4.37 -1.31
N LYS A 18 34.50 -4.70 -0.46
CA LYS A 18 34.77 -5.05 0.93
C LYS A 18 35.45 -6.42 1.02
N ILE A 19 36.41 -6.52 1.93
CA ILE A 19 37.10 -7.77 2.23
C ILE A 19 36.38 -8.47 3.38
N LEU A 20 36.04 -9.74 3.19
CA LEU A 20 35.43 -10.58 4.22
C LEU A 20 36.44 -10.94 5.32
N PRO A 21 35.99 -11.41 6.50
CA PRO A 21 36.89 -11.87 7.57
C PRO A 21 37.85 -12.98 7.16
N CYS A 22 37.53 -13.73 6.10
CA CYS A 22 38.40 -14.76 5.51
C CYS A 22 39.54 -14.20 4.64
N GLY A 23 39.58 -12.89 4.39
CA GLY A 23 40.61 -12.22 3.58
C GLY A 23 40.30 -12.11 2.08
N HIS A 24 39.16 -12.62 1.62
CA HIS A 24 38.76 -12.56 0.21
C HIS A 24 37.76 -11.42 -0.05
N GLN A 25 37.71 -10.94 -1.30
CA GLN A 25 36.74 -9.94 -1.73
C GLN A 25 35.31 -10.47 -1.66
N CYS A 26 34.40 -9.63 -1.17
CA CYS A 26 32.98 -9.92 -1.06
C CYS A 26 32.40 -10.33 -2.42
N PRO A 27 31.70 -11.48 -2.52
CA PRO A 27 31.00 -11.87 -3.73
C PRO A 27 29.69 -11.09 -3.96
N GLY A 28 29.28 -10.30 -2.96
CA GLY A 28 28.04 -9.55 -3.01
C GLY A 28 28.12 -8.28 -3.87
N LEU A 29 26.96 -7.74 -4.19
CA LEU A 29 26.82 -6.43 -4.86
C LEU A 29 27.20 -5.26 -3.94
N CYS A 30 27.68 -4.16 -4.51
CA CYS A 30 27.91 -2.90 -3.81
C CYS A 30 26.62 -2.37 -3.16
N GLY A 31 26.74 -1.84 -1.94
CA GLY A 31 25.61 -1.31 -1.16
C GLY A 31 24.76 -2.35 -0.44
N GLU A 32 24.93 -3.64 -0.74
CA GLU A 32 24.18 -4.73 -0.12
C GLU A 32 24.87 -5.31 1.14
N ILE A 33 24.11 -6.10 1.90
CA ILE A 33 24.63 -6.85 3.04
C ILE A 33 25.60 -7.92 2.53
N CYS A 34 26.87 -7.80 2.92
CA CYS A 34 27.90 -8.75 2.52
C CYS A 34 27.60 -10.16 3.07
N PRO A 35 27.56 -11.19 2.22
CA PRO A 35 27.30 -12.56 2.66
C PRO A 35 28.58 -13.18 3.25
N ILE A 36 28.87 -12.85 4.52
CA ILE A 36 30.11 -13.25 5.22
C ILE A 36 30.34 -14.77 5.22
N GLN A 37 29.26 -15.56 5.23
CA GLN A 37 29.31 -17.02 5.26
C GLN A 37 29.45 -17.68 3.88
N PHE A 38 29.33 -16.90 2.80
CA PHE A 38 29.34 -17.41 1.43
C PHE A 38 30.47 -16.75 0.68
N CYS A 39 31.69 -17.15 1.01
CA CYS A 39 32.86 -16.75 0.26
C CYS A 39 33.09 -17.74 -0.89
N HIS A 40 33.11 -17.23 -2.12
CA HIS A 40 33.33 -18.04 -3.33
C HIS A 40 34.67 -18.80 -3.28
N THR A 41 35.74 -18.19 -2.73
CA THR A 41 37.06 -18.84 -2.63
C THR A 41 37.17 -19.83 -1.46
N CYS A 42 36.40 -19.64 -0.38
CA CYS A 42 36.44 -20.55 0.78
C CYS A 42 35.48 -21.75 0.67
N GLY A 43 34.63 -21.79 -0.36
CA GLY A 43 33.93 -23.00 -0.81
C GLY A 43 33.06 -23.70 0.25
N GLN A 44 32.40 -22.93 1.14
CA GLN A 44 31.66 -23.55 2.25
C GLN A 44 30.24 -24.01 1.88
N LYS A 45 29.67 -23.55 0.74
CA LYS A 45 28.27 -23.79 0.35
C LYS A 45 28.07 -23.75 -1.18
N ASP A 46 28.77 -24.64 -1.86
CA ASP A 46 28.90 -24.67 -3.33
C ASP A 46 27.66 -25.22 -4.07
N GLU A 47 26.85 -26.05 -3.39
CA GLU A 47 25.65 -26.68 -3.98
C GLU A 47 24.39 -25.81 -3.92
N VAL A 48 24.47 -24.60 -3.33
CA VAL A 48 23.32 -23.70 -3.30
C VAL A 48 23.05 -23.22 -4.73
N ARG A 49 21.83 -23.44 -5.20
CA ARG A 49 21.38 -22.91 -6.48
C ARG A 49 21.14 -21.41 -6.34
N VAL A 50 21.87 -20.62 -7.12
CA VAL A 50 21.89 -19.16 -6.99
C VAL A 50 21.37 -18.48 -8.27
N ASP A 51 21.45 -19.15 -9.43
CA ASP A 51 20.88 -18.65 -10.67
C ASP A 51 19.61 -19.43 -11.04
N LEU A 52 18.49 -18.73 -11.23
CA LEU A 52 17.22 -19.32 -11.61
C LEU A 52 16.96 -19.23 -13.12
N LEU A 53 17.65 -18.35 -13.83
CA LEU A 53 17.54 -18.17 -15.27
C LEU A 53 18.32 -19.28 -15.98
N GLU A 54 19.54 -19.54 -15.53
CA GLU A 54 20.43 -20.54 -16.14
C GLU A 54 20.51 -21.86 -15.36
N MET A 55 19.85 -21.94 -14.20
CA MET A 55 19.87 -23.11 -13.28
C MET A 55 21.27 -23.48 -12.79
N LYS A 56 22.17 -22.49 -12.66
CA LYS A 56 23.54 -22.68 -12.18
C LYS A 56 23.64 -22.69 -10.66
N SER A 57 24.59 -23.48 -10.18
CA SER A 57 24.98 -23.50 -8.77
C SER A 57 25.96 -22.38 -8.43
N TYR A 58 26.12 -22.05 -7.16
CA TYR A 58 27.04 -21.02 -6.69
C TYR A 58 28.50 -21.25 -7.12
N ALA A 59 28.89 -22.52 -7.32
CA ALA A 59 30.24 -22.89 -7.76
C ALA A 59 30.53 -22.61 -9.24
N GLU A 60 29.49 -22.53 -10.07
CA GLU A 60 29.61 -22.39 -11.53
C GLU A 60 29.48 -20.95 -12.01
N ILE A 61 29.18 -20.03 -11.09
CA ILE A 61 28.93 -18.62 -11.38
C ILE A 61 30.23 -17.84 -11.22
N ASP A 62 30.54 -17.01 -12.22
CA ASP A 62 31.60 -16.01 -12.09
C ASP A 62 31.05 -14.78 -11.36
N VAL A 63 31.60 -14.56 -10.16
CA VAL A 63 31.13 -13.50 -9.26
C VAL A 63 31.68 -12.13 -9.62
N ASP A 64 32.71 -12.07 -10.48
CA ASP A 64 33.21 -10.80 -11.03
C ASP A 64 32.29 -10.25 -12.13
N GLU A 65 31.64 -11.15 -12.89
CA GLU A 65 30.67 -10.75 -13.91
C GLU A 65 29.26 -10.58 -13.32
N THR A 66 28.81 -11.53 -12.49
CA THR A 66 27.45 -11.55 -11.93
C THR A 66 27.47 -11.64 -10.40
N PRO A 67 27.54 -10.50 -9.71
CA PRO A 67 27.57 -10.48 -8.24
C PRO A 67 26.27 -11.03 -7.64
N VAL A 68 26.35 -11.50 -6.40
CA VAL A 68 25.21 -12.12 -5.69
C VAL A 68 24.56 -11.18 -4.69
N VAL A 69 23.29 -11.42 -4.37
CA VAL A 69 22.53 -10.69 -3.35
C VAL A 69 21.95 -11.69 -2.35
N LEU A 70 22.10 -11.37 -1.06
CA LEU A 70 21.53 -12.14 0.04
C LEU A 70 20.20 -11.53 0.48
N LEU A 71 19.13 -12.31 0.38
CA LEU A 71 17.82 -11.88 0.86
C LEU A 71 17.70 -12.01 2.39
N ASN A 72 16.70 -11.33 2.97
CA ASN A 72 16.36 -11.42 4.40
C ASN A 72 16.07 -12.85 4.89
N CYS A 73 15.56 -13.71 4.01
CA CYS A 73 15.26 -15.11 4.28
C CYS A 73 16.50 -16.01 4.28
N GLY A 74 17.69 -15.46 3.95
CA GLY A 74 18.95 -16.20 3.91
C GLY A 74 19.24 -16.93 2.59
N HIS A 75 18.37 -16.79 1.59
CA HIS A 75 18.63 -17.31 0.24
C HIS A 75 19.52 -16.35 -0.55
N LEU A 76 20.42 -16.93 -1.34
CA LEU A 76 21.32 -16.22 -2.24
C LEU A 76 20.84 -16.36 -3.68
N PHE A 77 20.85 -15.24 -4.40
CA PHE A 77 20.58 -15.23 -5.83
C PHE A 77 21.56 -14.33 -6.58
N THR A 78 21.72 -14.54 -7.89
CA THR A 78 22.44 -13.60 -8.75
C THR A 78 21.65 -12.29 -8.88
N ALA A 79 22.37 -11.17 -9.02
CA ALA A 79 21.75 -9.87 -9.26
C ALA A 79 20.84 -9.90 -10.50
N GLU A 80 21.29 -10.52 -11.59
CA GLU A 80 20.51 -10.64 -12.84
C GLU A 80 19.18 -11.38 -12.64
N THR A 81 19.20 -12.51 -11.91
CA THR A 81 17.98 -13.26 -11.60
C THR A 81 16.99 -12.42 -10.80
N LEU A 82 17.46 -11.75 -9.74
CA LEU A 82 16.59 -10.94 -8.89
C LEU A 82 16.10 -9.67 -9.60
N ASP A 83 16.93 -9.04 -10.43
CA ASP A 83 16.55 -7.86 -11.20
C ASP A 83 15.40 -8.17 -12.15
N GLY A 84 15.46 -9.32 -12.83
CA GLY A 84 14.39 -9.81 -13.70
C GLY A 84 13.12 -10.18 -12.93
N LEU A 85 13.25 -10.82 -11.76
CA LEU A 85 12.10 -11.22 -10.94
C LEU A 85 11.39 -10.04 -10.26
N VAL A 86 12.15 -9.07 -9.77
CA VAL A 86 11.64 -7.89 -9.08
C VAL A 86 11.14 -6.86 -10.09
N GLY A 87 11.60 -6.90 -11.34
CA GLY A 87 11.20 -5.96 -12.38
C GLY A 87 11.91 -4.61 -12.24
N LEU A 88 13.24 -4.62 -12.06
CA LEU A 88 14.01 -3.38 -11.86
C LEU A 88 13.88 -2.42 -13.06
N THR A 89 13.76 -2.97 -14.27
CA THR A 89 13.51 -2.25 -15.53
C THR A 89 12.19 -1.49 -15.55
N ASP A 90 11.23 -1.87 -14.71
CA ASP A 90 9.94 -1.19 -14.67
C ASP A 90 10.04 0.14 -13.95
N VAL A 91 11.04 0.31 -13.06
CA VAL A 91 11.15 1.46 -12.16
C VAL A 91 12.28 2.43 -12.56
N TYR A 92 13.24 1.94 -13.32
CA TYR A 92 14.39 2.71 -13.75
C TYR A 92 14.45 2.83 -15.27
N GLU A 93 15.00 3.92 -15.77
CA GLU A 93 15.32 4.08 -17.18
C GLU A 93 16.70 3.46 -17.44
N THR A 94 16.74 2.56 -18.42
CA THR A 94 17.96 1.90 -18.87
C THR A 94 18.38 2.45 -20.23
N ASP A 95 19.66 2.79 -20.40
CA ASP A 95 20.20 3.15 -21.71
C ASP A 95 20.38 1.91 -22.61
N LYS A 96 20.76 2.10 -23.87
CA LYS A 96 21.03 1.06 -24.88
C LYS A 96 22.12 0.05 -24.48
N HIS A 97 22.82 0.28 -23.36
CA HIS A 97 23.87 -0.58 -22.82
C HIS A 97 23.45 -1.27 -21.52
N GLY A 98 22.17 -1.17 -21.11
CA GLY A 98 21.65 -1.83 -19.91
C GLY A 98 21.93 -1.10 -18.60
N VAL A 99 22.68 0.01 -18.63
CA VAL A 99 23.00 0.81 -17.44
C VAL A 99 21.82 1.70 -17.06
N ILE A 100 21.52 1.74 -15.77
CA ILE A 100 20.47 2.59 -15.20
C ILE A 100 20.93 4.06 -15.21
N THR A 101 20.27 4.89 -16.00
CA THR A 101 20.62 6.31 -16.18
C THR A 101 19.68 7.27 -15.48
N GLY A 102 18.45 6.83 -15.17
CA GLY A 102 17.42 7.72 -14.65
C GLY A 102 16.30 7.02 -13.89
N LEU A 103 15.50 7.85 -13.22
CA LEU A 103 14.27 7.42 -12.58
C LEU A 103 13.13 7.50 -13.59
N LYS A 104 12.44 6.39 -13.84
CA LYS A 104 11.22 6.41 -14.62
C LYS A 104 10.12 7.10 -13.83
N ASP A 105 9.33 7.94 -14.50
CA ASP A 105 8.09 8.47 -13.92
C ASP A 105 7.02 7.38 -13.96
N LEU A 106 6.48 7.10 -12.78
CA LEU A 106 5.66 5.94 -12.49
C LEU A 106 4.30 6.34 -11.91
N SER A 107 3.99 7.63 -11.96
CA SER A 107 2.80 8.24 -11.37
C SER A 107 1.47 7.65 -11.87
N HIS A 108 1.48 6.95 -13.01
CA HIS A 108 0.28 6.42 -13.67
C HIS A 108 0.11 4.91 -13.56
N GLU A 109 1.10 4.17 -13.04
CA GLU A 109 1.08 2.72 -12.99
C GLU A 109 1.07 2.24 -11.54
N LEU A 110 0.18 1.30 -11.22
CA LEU A 110 0.22 0.62 -9.92
C LEU A 110 1.21 -0.53 -9.99
N ALA A 111 1.98 -0.72 -8.93
CA ALA A 111 2.81 -1.91 -8.77
C ALA A 111 1.92 -3.17 -8.81
N VAL A 112 2.38 -4.16 -9.57
CA VAL A 112 1.61 -5.39 -9.79
C VAL A 112 1.52 -6.20 -8.50
N LYS A 113 2.66 -6.42 -7.82
CA LYS A 113 2.77 -7.16 -6.54
C LYS A 113 4.03 -6.75 -5.77
N ILE A 114 4.02 -6.97 -4.45
CA ILE A 114 5.23 -6.90 -3.63
C ILE A 114 6.14 -8.09 -4.00
N PRO A 115 7.44 -7.86 -4.29
CA PRO A 115 8.35 -8.93 -4.67
C PRO A 115 8.60 -9.91 -3.52
N GLN A 116 8.67 -11.20 -3.87
CA GLN A 116 8.83 -12.31 -2.93
C GLN A 116 10.00 -13.19 -3.33
N CYS A 117 10.60 -13.84 -2.35
CA CYS A 117 11.63 -14.84 -2.58
C CYS A 117 11.03 -16.03 -3.36
N PRO A 118 11.69 -16.51 -4.43
CA PRO A 118 11.17 -17.63 -5.23
C PRO A 118 11.16 -18.97 -4.49
N ASP A 119 12.14 -19.24 -3.61
CA ASP A 119 12.21 -20.53 -2.89
C ASP A 119 11.29 -20.61 -1.66
N CYS A 120 11.11 -19.51 -0.93
CA CYS A 120 10.36 -19.51 0.35
C CYS A 120 9.15 -18.57 0.38
N GLN A 121 8.89 -17.83 -0.70
CA GLN A 121 7.79 -16.85 -0.83
C GLN A 121 7.79 -15.75 0.24
N SER A 122 8.86 -15.61 1.01
CA SER A 122 9.01 -14.53 1.99
C SER A 122 9.12 -13.19 1.27
N LEU A 123 8.50 -12.15 1.83
CA LEU A 123 8.56 -10.80 1.28
C LEU A 123 10.01 -10.30 1.28
N ILE A 124 10.44 -9.72 0.17
CA ILE A 124 11.74 -9.05 0.09
C ILE A 124 11.61 -7.74 0.86
N MET A 125 12.39 -7.61 1.94
CA MET A 125 12.31 -6.45 2.83
C MET A 125 13.35 -5.38 2.47
N GLN A 126 12.91 -4.11 2.49
CA GLN A 126 13.71 -2.92 2.18
C GLN A 126 15.03 -2.80 2.98
N TYR A 127 15.09 -3.31 4.22
CA TYR A 127 16.30 -3.22 5.03
C TYR A 127 17.38 -4.20 4.61
N ALA A 128 16.99 -5.32 4.00
CA ALA A 128 17.91 -6.40 3.64
C ALA A 128 18.50 -6.20 2.25
N THR A 129 17.73 -5.60 1.34
CA THR A 129 18.15 -5.35 -0.05
C THR A 129 17.97 -3.88 -0.42
N GLN A 130 19.06 -3.14 -0.52
CA GLN A 130 19.04 -1.69 -0.76
C GLN A 130 18.74 -1.33 -2.23
N ARG A 131 19.24 -2.11 -3.19
CA ARG A 131 18.99 -1.98 -4.63
C ARG A 131 17.50 -1.99 -4.97
N TYR A 132 16.77 -2.92 -4.36
CA TYR A 132 15.34 -3.13 -4.61
C TYR A 132 14.43 -2.24 -3.76
N ASN A 133 14.99 -1.41 -2.88
CA ASN A 133 14.24 -0.60 -1.94
C ASN A 133 13.19 0.27 -2.64
N ARG A 134 13.53 0.90 -3.77
CA ARG A 134 12.58 1.70 -4.55
C ARG A 134 11.38 0.89 -5.04
N VAL A 135 11.62 -0.32 -5.56
CA VAL A 135 10.55 -1.20 -6.09
C VAL A 135 9.69 -1.72 -4.94
N VAL A 136 10.32 -2.19 -3.86
CA VAL A 136 9.65 -2.71 -2.67
C VAL A 136 8.79 -1.61 -2.01
N ASN A 137 9.36 -0.43 -1.76
CA ASN A 137 8.63 0.67 -1.14
C ASN A 137 7.51 1.19 -2.02
N ARG A 138 7.70 1.24 -3.34
CA ARG A 138 6.60 1.56 -4.26
C ARG A 138 5.48 0.53 -4.15
N ALA A 139 5.79 -0.76 -4.21
CA ALA A 139 4.79 -1.82 -4.15
C ALA A 139 4.03 -1.83 -2.82
N VAL A 140 4.74 -1.63 -1.72
CA VAL A 140 4.16 -1.48 -0.38
C VAL A 140 3.23 -0.26 -0.32
N MET A 141 3.70 0.90 -0.80
CA MET A 141 2.89 2.13 -0.79
C MET A 141 1.63 1.98 -1.65
N ASP A 142 1.73 1.40 -2.85
CA ASP A 142 0.59 1.17 -3.72
C ASP A 142 -0.43 0.21 -3.10
N GLU A 143 0.04 -0.83 -2.41
CA GLU A 143 -0.86 -1.76 -1.71
C GLU A 143 -1.60 -1.07 -0.56
N VAL A 144 -0.90 -0.29 0.26
CA VAL A 144 -1.54 0.43 1.37
C VAL A 144 -2.50 1.49 0.83
N LEU A 145 -2.13 2.23 -0.22
CA LEU A 145 -3.02 3.18 -0.88
C LEU A 145 -4.26 2.49 -1.44
N LYS A 146 -4.12 1.32 -2.07
CA LYS A 146 -5.24 0.53 -2.57
C LYS A 146 -6.16 0.08 -1.44
N ARG A 147 -5.62 -0.47 -0.34
CA ARG A 147 -6.41 -0.85 0.85
C ARG A 147 -7.15 0.35 1.42
N PHE A 148 -6.47 1.51 1.50
CA PHE A 148 -7.05 2.76 1.99
C PHE A 148 -8.18 3.27 1.09
N ILE A 149 -8.01 3.26 -0.24
CA ILE A 149 -9.06 3.67 -1.18
C ILE A 149 -10.28 2.75 -1.07
N VAL A 150 -10.07 1.43 -0.99
CA VAL A 150 -11.17 0.46 -0.84
C VAL A 150 -11.91 0.69 0.46
N TYR A 151 -11.19 0.81 1.58
CA TYR A 151 -11.77 1.15 2.89
C TYR A 151 -12.56 2.47 2.83
N GLY A 152 -11.98 3.48 2.17
CA GLY A 152 -12.61 4.78 1.98
C GLY A 152 -13.94 4.70 1.21
N GLN A 153 -13.94 3.96 0.11
CA GLN A 153 -15.14 3.73 -0.69
C GLN A 153 -16.21 2.95 0.07
N THR A 154 -15.83 1.97 0.88
CA THR A 154 -16.80 1.20 1.68
C THR A 154 -17.47 2.06 2.73
N GLU A 155 -16.73 2.92 3.45
CA GLU A 155 -17.33 3.78 4.46
C GLU A 155 -18.18 4.91 3.87
N LEU A 156 -17.74 5.49 2.74
CA LEU A 156 -18.56 6.47 2.02
C LEU A 156 -19.89 5.86 1.55
N ARG A 157 -19.89 4.62 1.05
CA ARG A 157 -21.14 3.92 0.68
C ARG A 157 -22.04 3.67 1.88
N ASN A 158 -21.49 3.26 3.02
CA ASN A 158 -22.26 3.05 4.24
C ASN A 158 -22.93 4.34 4.72
N LEU A 159 -22.22 5.48 4.66
CA LEU A 159 -22.81 6.79 4.95
C LEU A 159 -23.90 7.16 3.95
N ASP A 160 -23.67 6.95 2.66
CA ASP A 160 -24.64 7.24 1.60
C ASP A 160 -25.94 6.41 1.76
N GLU A 161 -25.82 5.14 2.12
CA GLU A 161 -26.95 4.27 2.46
C GLU A 161 -27.72 4.79 3.68
N LYS A 162 -27.02 5.22 4.74
CA LYS A 162 -27.65 5.82 5.93
C LYS A 162 -28.40 7.12 5.59
N ILE A 163 -27.80 7.99 4.77
CA ILE A 163 -28.42 9.24 4.31
C ILE A 163 -29.67 8.93 3.47
N SER A 164 -29.54 8.06 2.47
CA SER A 164 -30.65 7.62 1.63
C SER A 164 -31.80 7.00 2.43
N ALA A 165 -31.48 6.23 3.49
CA ALA A 165 -32.49 5.66 4.37
C ALA A 165 -33.21 6.72 5.22
N LEU A 166 -32.50 7.77 5.66
CA LEU A 166 -33.10 8.90 6.37
C LEU A 166 -33.93 9.80 5.45
N GLU A 167 -33.50 10.01 4.21
CA GLU A 167 -34.27 10.73 3.19
C GLU A 167 -35.60 10.02 2.92
N LYS A 168 -35.58 8.69 2.70
CA LYS A 168 -36.82 7.90 2.53
C LYS A 168 -37.74 7.98 3.74
N LYS A 169 -37.18 7.95 4.96
CA LYS A 169 -37.97 8.15 6.18
C LYS A 169 -38.59 9.54 6.22
N LEU A 170 -37.82 10.58 5.87
CA LEU A 170 -38.32 11.96 5.80
C LEU A 170 -39.44 12.09 4.77
N GLU A 171 -39.22 11.61 3.54
CA GLU A 171 -40.23 11.60 2.48
C GLU A 171 -41.50 10.88 2.92
N SER A 172 -41.38 9.74 3.61
CA SER A 172 -42.55 9.02 4.12
C SER A 172 -43.33 9.82 5.18
N THR A 173 -42.63 10.51 6.09
CA THR A 173 -43.26 11.36 7.11
C THR A 173 -43.87 12.62 6.53
N VAL A 174 -43.22 13.23 5.53
CA VAL A 174 -43.76 14.42 4.85
C VAL A 174 -44.97 14.04 4.00
N ASN A 175 -44.93 12.89 3.30
CA ASN A 175 -46.05 12.39 2.50
C ASN A 175 -47.25 11.93 3.33
N SER A 176 -47.05 11.43 4.56
CA SER A 176 -48.18 11.16 5.47
C SER A 176 -48.84 12.47 5.91
N PHE A 177 -48.03 13.46 6.31
CA PHE A 177 -48.53 14.77 6.72
C PHE A 177 -49.23 15.53 5.58
N THR A 178 -48.72 15.51 4.35
CA THR A 178 -49.39 16.18 3.22
C THR A 178 -50.70 15.50 2.82
N LYS A 179 -50.82 14.19 3.01
CA LYS A 179 -52.08 13.47 2.85
C LYS A 179 -53.12 13.85 3.91
N ASP A 180 -52.69 13.96 5.17
CA ASP A 180 -53.57 14.36 6.27
C ASP A 180 -54.07 15.81 6.10
N VAL A 181 -53.27 16.69 5.50
CA VAL A 181 -53.67 18.09 5.20
C VAL A 181 -54.63 18.19 4.02
N LEU A 182 -54.46 17.36 2.98
CA LEU A 182 -55.33 17.37 1.78
C LEU A 182 -56.68 16.66 1.99
N SER A 183 -56.85 15.88 3.06
CA SER A 183 -58.13 15.28 3.43
C SER A 183 -59.02 16.18 4.29
N ASP A 184 -58.49 17.29 4.78
CA ASP A 184 -59.15 18.20 5.73
C ASP A 184 -59.69 19.49 5.07
N GLU A 185 -59.66 19.61 3.73
CA GLU A 185 -60.18 20.82 3.04
C GLU A 185 -61.72 20.91 3.00
N ASP A 186 -62.45 19.97 3.60
CA ASP A 186 -63.90 20.02 3.78
C ASP A 186 -64.27 20.23 5.27
N GLU A 187 -63.88 21.34 5.90
CA GLU A 187 -64.66 22.04 6.95
C GLU A 187 -63.93 23.31 7.43
N GLU A 188 -64.53 24.47 7.15
CA GLU A 188 -64.10 25.79 7.63
C GLU A 188 -64.35 25.90 9.15
N ASP A 189 -63.31 26.02 9.97
CA ASP A 189 -63.41 26.61 11.32
C ASP A 189 -62.09 27.27 11.75
N GLU A 190 -62.15 28.56 12.10
CA GLU A 190 -61.01 29.49 12.18
C GLU A 190 -60.15 29.43 13.47
N ASP A 191 -60.47 28.67 14.51
CA ASP A 191 -59.86 28.90 15.85
C ASP A 191 -58.75 27.93 16.32
N GLU A 192 -58.24 27.02 15.49
CA GLU A 192 -57.29 25.97 15.94
C GLU A 192 -55.93 25.94 15.22
N HIS A 193 -55.39 27.10 14.87
CA HIS A 193 -54.12 27.20 14.12
C HIS A 193 -52.83 26.97 14.96
N GLN A 194 -52.93 26.80 16.29
CA GLN A 194 -51.79 26.59 17.20
C GLN A 194 -51.36 25.12 17.44
N PRO A 195 -52.25 24.09 17.53
CA PRO A 195 -51.82 22.70 17.75
C PRO A 195 -51.08 22.09 16.56
N ARG A 196 -51.44 22.43 15.30
CA ARG A 196 -50.82 21.84 14.09
C ARG A 196 -49.32 22.13 13.96
N ARG A 197 -48.86 23.34 14.35
CA ARG A 197 -47.42 23.69 14.35
C ARG A 197 -46.64 22.93 15.43
N CYS A 198 -47.24 22.67 16.59
CA CYS A 198 -46.57 21.96 17.68
C CYS A 198 -46.35 20.48 17.34
N ILE A 199 -47.34 19.83 16.72
CA ILE A 199 -47.27 18.43 16.29
C ILE A 199 -46.20 18.24 15.19
N LEU A 200 -46.10 19.21 14.26
CA LEU A 200 -45.06 19.20 13.22
C LEU A 200 -43.66 19.34 13.82
N VAL A 201 -43.48 20.26 14.77
CA VAL A 201 -42.19 20.47 15.45
C VAL A 201 -41.79 19.23 16.27
N GLU A 202 -42.74 18.58 16.93
CA GLU A 202 -42.49 17.33 17.67
C GLU A 202 -42.12 16.16 16.76
N SER A 203 -42.71 16.10 15.56
CA SER A 203 -42.41 15.06 14.56
C SER A 203 -41.04 15.27 13.88
N ILE A 204 -40.55 16.52 13.80
CA ILE A 204 -39.25 16.85 13.18
C ILE A 204 -38.10 16.79 14.21
N LYS A 205 -38.34 16.97 15.51
CA LYS A 205 -37.32 16.81 16.58
C LYS A 205 -36.50 15.51 16.51
N PRO A 206 -37.09 14.30 16.40
CA PRO A 206 -36.33 13.06 16.29
C PRO A 206 -35.52 12.98 14.98
N TRP A 207 -35.88 13.77 13.97
CA TRP A 207 -35.14 13.89 12.73
C TRP A 207 -33.87 14.73 12.90
N TYR A 208 -33.97 15.89 13.58
CA TYR A 208 -32.80 16.69 13.96
C TYR A 208 -31.81 15.88 14.82
N GLU A 209 -32.29 15.06 15.76
CA GLU A 209 -31.41 14.19 16.55
C GLU A 209 -30.71 13.11 15.71
N GLN A 210 -31.38 12.55 14.70
CA GLN A 210 -30.78 11.58 13.78
C GLN A 210 -29.73 12.23 12.86
N VAL A 211 -30.01 13.44 12.36
CA VAL A 211 -29.05 14.22 11.58
C VAL A 211 -27.85 14.64 12.43
N GLU A 212 -28.07 15.06 13.67
CA GLU A 212 -26.97 15.42 14.57
C GLU A 212 -26.08 14.20 14.90
N LYS A 213 -26.67 13.01 15.05
CA LYS A 213 -25.92 11.75 15.17
C LYS A 213 -25.09 11.45 13.93
N LEU A 214 -25.65 11.59 12.73
CA LEU A 214 -24.89 11.42 11.49
C LEU A 214 -23.75 12.43 11.35
N ILE A 215 -23.97 13.70 11.68
CA ILE A 215 -22.91 14.72 11.66
C ILE A 215 -21.78 14.35 12.63
N LYS A 216 -22.11 13.80 13.81
CA LYS A 216 -21.11 13.29 14.76
C LYS A 216 -20.35 12.09 14.20
N GLU A 217 -21.03 11.15 13.54
CA GLU A 217 -20.41 10.00 12.87
C GLU A 217 -19.47 10.44 11.73
N ILE A 218 -19.88 11.38 10.88
CA ILE A 218 -19.05 11.93 9.80
C ILE A 218 -17.79 12.60 10.38
N ARG A 219 -17.94 13.44 11.41
CA ARG A 219 -16.78 14.08 12.06
C ARG A 219 -15.84 13.06 12.73
N GLN A 220 -16.38 11.94 13.22
CA GLN A 220 -15.56 10.87 13.79
C GLN A 220 -14.77 10.14 12.69
N LEU A 221 -15.44 9.81 11.57
CA LEU A 221 -14.79 9.25 10.40
C LEU A 221 -13.71 10.20 9.86
N GLU A 222 -13.95 11.51 9.76
CA GLU A 222 -12.92 12.48 9.35
C GLU A 222 -11.67 12.42 10.24
N LYS A 223 -11.84 12.24 11.56
CA LYS A 223 -10.72 12.07 12.49
C LYS A 223 -10.02 10.73 12.30
N ASP A 224 -10.76 9.66 12.10
CA ASP A 224 -10.22 8.32 11.91
C ASP A 224 -9.42 8.23 10.60
N PHE A 225 -9.92 8.85 9.52
CA PHE A 225 -9.18 9.02 8.25
C PHE A 225 -7.94 9.89 8.43
N ALA A 226 -8.01 10.98 9.21
CA ALA A 226 -6.85 11.81 9.49
C ALA A 226 -5.76 11.05 10.27
N GLN A 227 -6.14 10.12 11.16
CA GLN A 227 -5.20 9.25 11.88
C GLN A 227 -4.64 8.14 10.99
N GLN A 228 -5.44 7.55 10.10
CA GLN A 228 -4.97 6.54 9.15
C GLN A 228 -4.05 7.10 8.06
N ARG A 229 -4.20 8.38 7.68
CA ARG A 229 -3.26 9.08 6.78
C ARG A 229 -1.88 9.32 7.38
N GLN A 230 -1.66 9.01 8.66
CA GLN A 230 -0.34 9.17 9.26
C GLN A 230 0.62 8.10 8.70
N PRO A 231 1.79 8.50 8.18
CA PRO A 231 2.72 7.58 7.51
C PRO A 231 3.22 6.44 8.42
N ASN A 232 3.20 6.62 9.75
CA ASN A 232 3.57 5.58 10.71
C ASN A 232 2.58 4.40 10.78
N LYS A 233 1.27 4.64 10.62
CA LYS A 233 0.27 3.54 10.63
C LYS A 233 0.29 2.75 9.33
N MET A 234 0.42 3.45 8.20
CA MET A 234 0.54 2.84 6.87
C MET A 234 1.71 1.86 6.76
N LEU A 235 2.85 2.17 7.40
CA LEU A 235 4.00 1.28 7.47
C LEU A 235 3.77 0.04 8.35
N HIS A 236 3.07 0.18 9.48
CA HIS A 236 2.79 -0.94 10.38
C HIS A 236 1.83 -1.95 9.72
N ASP A 237 0.76 -1.45 9.10
CA ASP A 237 -0.24 -2.26 8.41
C ASP A 237 0.28 -2.90 7.10
N ALA A 238 1.45 -2.48 6.63
CA ALA A 238 2.16 -3.09 5.51
C ALA A 238 3.08 -4.26 5.92
N ILE A 239 3.52 -4.28 7.18
CA ILE A 239 4.47 -5.28 7.71
C ILE A 239 3.73 -6.44 8.39
N VAL A 240 2.53 -6.19 8.92
CA VAL A 240 1.64 -7.16 9.60
C VAL A 240 0.60 -7.72 8.64
#